data_AF-A0A7G8J7K4-F1
#
_entry.id   AF-A0A7G8J7K4-F1
#
_cell.length_a   1.000
_cell.length_b   1.000
_cell.length_c   1.000
_cell.angle_alpha   90.00
_cell.angle_beta   90.00
_cell.angle_gamma   90.00
#
_symmetry.space_group_name_H-M   'P 1'
#
loop_
_entity.id
_entity.type
_entity.pdbx_description
1 polymer ?
#
loop_
_entity_poly.entity_id
_entity_poly.type
_entity_poly.pdbx_seq_one_letter_code
_entity_poly.pdbx_strand_id
1 'polypeptide(L)' 'MNPAKQHRKLHKLLSKAEVCLTRDEAQKILKKAAKTQRKLEKGPSPETSEEPNLQVSNL' A
#
# COMPACT_ATOMS: atom_id res chain seq x y z
N MET A 1 -7.70 -6.12 -10.13
CA MET A 1 -7.36 -5.32 -8.93
C MET A 1 -8.21 -5.82 -7.76
N ASN A 2 -7.62 -6.05 -6.59
CA ASN A 2 -8.33 -6.53 -5.39
C ASN A 2 -8.47 -5.37 -4.39
N PRO A 3 -9.69 -4.84 -4.15
CA PRO A 3 -9.94 -3.73 -3.23
C PRO A 3 -9.43 -3.97 -1.82
N ALA A 4 -9.70 -5.14 -1.24
CA ALA A 4 -9.25 -5.49 0.11
C ALA A 4 -7.71 -5.49 0.24
N LYS A 5 -6.98 -5.91 -0.81
CA LYS A 5 -5.51 -5.83 -0.84
C LYS A 5 -5.02 -4.38 -0.87
N GLN A 6 -5.70 -3.49 -1.60
CA GLN A 6 -5.30 -2.08 -1.66
C GLN A 6 -5.64 -1.34 -0.36
N HIS A 7 -6.80 -1.59 0.27
CA HIS A 7 -7.10 -1.03 1.59
C HIS A 7 -6.08 -1.45 2.66
N ARG A 8 -5.69 -2.74 2.69
CA ARG A 8 -4.60 -3.20 3.56
C ARG A 8 -3.27 -2.50 3.29
N LYS A 9 -2.95 -2.21 2.02
CA LYS A 9 -1.76 -1.43 1.66
C LYS A 9 -1.86 0.02 2.15
N LEU A 10 -3.02 0.65 2.09
CA LEU A 10 -3.23 2.00 2.62
C LEU A 10 -3.01 2.03 4.13
N HIS A 11 -3.58 1.09 4.89
CA HIS A 11 -3.32 0.98 6.34
C HIS A 11 -1.83 0.81 6.65
N LYS A 12 -1.11 -0.06 5.93
CA LYS A 12 0.33 -0.23 6.11
C LYS A 12 1.12 1.05 5.80
N LEU A 13 0.67 1.86 4.84
CA LEU A 13 1.29 3.15 4.52
C LEU A 13 1.02 4.19 5.60
N LEU A 14 -0.16 4.17 6.23
CA LEU A 14 -0.49 5.01 7.38
C LEU A 14 0.45 4.73 8.56
N SER A 15 0.60 3.47 8.97
CA SER A 15 1.53 3.11 10.05
C SER A 15 2.98 3.50 9.76
N LYS A 16 3.38 3.54 8.48
CA LYS A 16 4.72 4.05 8.08
C LYS A 16 4.82 5.56 8.13
N ALA A 17 3.72 6.28 7.89
CA ALA A 17 3.68 7.74 7.98
C ALA A 17 3.84 8.21 9.42
N GLU A 18 3.29 7.46 10.38
CA GLU A 18 3.41 7.76 11.82
C GLU A 18 4.86 7.76 12.33
N VAL A 19 5.77 7.05 11.65
CA VAL A 19 7.17 6.86 12.10
C VAL A 19 8.22 7.36 11.12
N CYS A 20 7.84 7.97 9.99
CA CYS A 20 8.84 8.45 9.02
C CYS A 20 9.60 9.67 9.55
N LEU A 21 10.92 9.70 9.34
CA LEU A 21 11.78 10.76 9.89
C LEU A 21 12.38 11.65 8.80
N THR A 22 12.31 11.22 7.55
CA THR A 22 12.90 11.94 6.43
C THR A 22 11.87 12.39 5.41
N ARG A 23 12.14 13.53 4.77
CA ARG A 23 11.34 14.05 3.66
C ARG A 23 11.19 13.03 2.54
N ASP A 24 12.25 12.29 2.22
CA ASP A 24 12.26 11.34 1.11
C ASP A 24 11.40 10.10 1.42
N GLU A 25 11.38 9.63 2.67
CA GLU A 25 10.45 8.59 3.12
C GLU A 25 8.99 9.05 3.05
N ALA A 26 8.70 10.26 3.54
CA ALA A 26 7.37 10.86 3.46
C ALA A 26 6.89 10.96 2.00
N GLN A 27 7.74 11.46 1.09
CA GLN A 27 7.42 11.53 -0.34
C GLN A 27 7.16 10.15 -0.96
N LYS A 28 7.94 9.13 -0.58
CA LYS A 28 7.71 7.75 -1.04
C LYS A 28 6.36 7.20 -0.54
N ILE A 29 5.99 7.48 0.71
CA ILE A 29 4.70 7.08 1.28
C ILE A 29 3.55 7.74 0.53
N LEU A 30 3.61 9.05 0.32
CA LEU A 30 2.59 9.81 -0.43
C LEU A 30 2.41 9.28 -1.86
N LYS A 31 3.51 9.05 -2.59
CA LYS A 31 3.48 8.48 -3.95
C LYS A 31 2.80 7.10 -3.98
N LYS A 32 3.13 6.24 -3.00
CA LYS A 32 2.54 4.89 -2.89
C LYS A 32 1.06 4.93 -2.51
N ALA A 33 0.67 5.84 -1.62
CA ALA A 33 -0.72 6.01 -1.21
C ALA A 33 -1.57 6.48 -2.41
N ALA A 34 -1.13 7.51 -3.12
CA ALA A 34 -1.80 8.01 -4.32
C ALA A 34 -1.93 6.93 -5.40
N LYS A 35 -0.88 6.13 -5.64
CA LYS A 35 -0.95 5.00 -6.60
C LYS A 35 -1.95 3.93 -6.16
N THR A 36 -2.02 3.64 -4.85
CA THR A 36 -2.93 2.64 -4.28
C THR A 36 -4.38 3.12 -4.37
N GLN A 37 -4.62 4.40 -4.09
CA GLN A 37 -5.91 5.06 -4.22
C GLN A 37 -6.40 5.06 -5.67
N ARG A 38 -5.54 5.42 -6.63
CA ARG A 38 -5.87 5.32 -8.07
C ARG A 38 -6.26 3.92 -8.50
N LYS A 39 -5.65 2.88 -7.91
CA LYS A 39 -6.04 1.49 -8.20
C LYS A 39 -7.46 1.18 -7.71
N LEU A 40 -7.91 1.79 -6.61
CA LEU A 40 -9.27 1.67 -6.10
C LEU A 40 -10.26 2.40 -7.00
N GLU A 41 -9.90 3.58 -7.50
CA GLU A 41 -10.74 4.40 -8.38
C GLU A 41 -10.89 3.84 -9.79
N LYS A 42 -9.80 3.29 -10.38
CA LYS A 42 -9.77 2.89 -11.80
C LYS A 42 -10.26 1.46 -12.09
N GLY A 43 -10.58 0.67 -11.06
CA GLY A 43 -10.94 -0.75 -11.22
C GLY A 43 -9.79 -1.63 -11.75
N PRO A 44 -10.06 -2.90 -12.13
CA PRO A 44 -9.03 -3.84 -12.55
C PRO A 44 -8.38 -3.47 -13.89
N SER A 45 -7.21 -2.80 -13.88
CA SER A 45 -6.29 -2.87 -15.02
C SER A 45 -5.50 -4.19 -14.99
N PRO A 46 -5.13 -4.74 -16.15
CA PRO A 46 -4.27 -5.91 -16.23
C PRO A 46 -2.84 -5.54 -15.78
N GLU A 47 -2.05 -6.56 -15.45
CA GLU A 47 -0.59 -6.56 -15.28
C GLU A 47 0.01 -6.41 -13.85
N THR A 48 0.64 -7.53 -13.46
CA THR A 48 1.75 -7.76 -12.52
C THR A 48 1.47 -7.75 -11.00
N SER A 49 1.25 -8.96 -10.48
CA SER A 49 1.32 -9.29 -9.06
C SER A 49 2.29 -10.45 -8.84
N GLU A 50 3.55 -10.12 -8.56
CA GLU A 50 4.39 -11.02 -7.77
C GLU A 50 4.17 -10.73 -6.28
N GLU A 51 4.00 -11.81 -5.52
CA GLU A 51 3.95 -11.84 -4.05
C GLU A 51 5.36 -11.72 -3.44
N PRO A 52 5.49 -11.44 -2.13
CA PRO A 52 5.55 -12.58 -1.21
C PRO A 52 4.72 -12.40 0.07
N ASN A 53 4.02 -13.48 0.40
CA ASN A 53 3.83 -14.12 1.71
C ASN A 53 4.40 -13.37 2.94
N LEU A 54 3.51 -12.98 3.86
CA LEU A 54 3.84 -12.89 5.29
C LEU A 54 2.73 -13.62 6.07
N GLN A 55 2.97 -14.89 6.37
CA GLN A 55 2.47 -15.52 7.59
C GLN A 55 2.93 -14.67 8.77
N VAL A 56 1.99 -14.11 9.54
CA VAL A 56 2.26 -13.77 10.93
C VAL A 56 1.09 -14.28 11.76
N SER A 57 1.47 -15.28 12.55
CA SER A 57 0.80 -16.00 13.62
C SER A 57 0.17 -15.12 14.70
N ASN A 58 -0.97 -15.62 15.22
CA ASN A 58 -1.52 -15.55 16.59
C ASN A 58 -1.22 -14.32 17.45
N LEU A 59 -2.27 -13.56 17.79
CA LEU A 59 -2.86 -13.54 19.14
C LEU A 59 -4.27 -12.94 19.09
#